data_AF-A0A945XF19-F1
#
_entry.id   AF-A0A945XF19-F1
#
_cell.length_a   1.000
_cell.length_b   1.000
_cell.length_c   1.000
_cell.angle_alpha   90.00
_cell.angle_beta   90.00
_cell.angle_gamma   90.00
#
_symmetry.space_group_name_H-M   'P 1'
#
loop_
_entity.id
_entity.type
_entity.pdbx_description
1 polymer ?
#
loop_
_entity_poly.entity_id
_entity_poly.type
_entity_poly.pdbx_seq_one_letter_code
_entity_poly.pdbx_strand_id
1 'polypeptide(L)'
;MQIYLPIAEMSLNALMLLGLGGMVGFLSGMFGVGGGFLMTPLLIFIGVPPAVAVGTEANQVVAASVSGALAHWRRGNVDIRMGVVLMIGGFIGSTLGVSLFTFLREIGQIDFVIAVSYVLFLGIVGVLMVVESVRAWFRSRNPSAPRRKLHYHTWLHGLPFKMRFRRSKLYISAL
;
A
#
# COMPACT_ATOMS: atom_id res chain seq x y z
N MET A 1 11.93 -5.55 27.65
CA MET A 1 10.82 -6.43 28.11
C MET A 1 10.43 -7.32 26.95
N GLN A 2 10.64 -8.63 27.03
CA GLN A 2 10.23 -9.55 25.96
C GLN A 2 8.76 -9.92 26.14
N ILE A 3 8.00 -9.91 25.05
CA ILE A 3 6.61 -10.36 24.98
C ILE A 3 6.59 -11.60 24.10
N TYR A 4 5.98 -12.67 24.60
CA TYR A 4 5.74 -13.88 23.82
C TYR A 4 4.52 -13.68 22.93
N LEU A 5 4.68 -13.89 21.62
CA LEU A 5 3.62 -13.85 20.63
C LEU A 5 3.14 -15.28 20.39
N PRO A 6 1.99 -15.70 20.97
CA PRO A 6 1.55 -17.10 20.90
C PRO A 6 1.17 -17.54 19.49
N ILE A 7 0.75 -16.62 18.63
CA ILE A 7 0.36 -16.89 17.24
C ILE A 7 1.61 -17.02 16.33
N ALA A 8 2.70 -16.35 16.67
CA ALA A 8 3.96 -16.40 15.93
C ALA A 8 4.98 -17.36 16.57
N GLU A 9 4.65 -17.97 17.72
CA GLU A 9 5.51 -18.87 18.52
C GLU A 9 6.90 -18.29 18.82
N MET A 10 7.00 -16.98 19.01
CA MET A 10 8.29 -16.28 19.23
C MET A 10 8.20 -15.17 20.27
N SER A 11 9.32 -14.91 20.94
CA SER A 11 9.45 -13.77 21.85
C SER A 11 10.11 -12.58 21.15
N LEU A 12 9.45 -11.43 21.17
CA LEU A 12 9.96 -10.18 20.62
C LEU A 12 10.04 -9.10 21.70
N ASN A 13 10.94 -8.14 21.53
CA ASN A 13 11.09 -7.04 22.47
C ASN A 13 9.94 -6.02 22.29
N ALA A 14 9.17 -5.78 23.35
CA ALA A 14 8.05 -4.84 23.34
C ALA A 14 8.44 -3.43 22.89
N LEU A 15 9.59 -2.94 23.37
CA LEU A 15 10.09 -1.62 22.99
C LEU A 15 10.44 -1.54 21.51
N MET A 16 10.95 -2.63 20.93
CA MET A 16 11.27 -2.69 19.52
C MET A 16 10.00 -2.66 18.67
N LEU A 17 8.96 -3.41 19.06
CA LEU A 17 7.66 -3.39 18.38
C LEU A 17 6.99 -2.02 18.47
N LEU A 18 7.03 -1.36 19.64
CA LEU A 18 6.50 -0.01 19.81
C LEU A 18 7.29 1.02 18.98
N GLY A 19 8.61 0.93 18.95
CA GLY A 19 9.47 1.81 18.15
C GLY A 19 9.24 1.64 16.65
N LEU A 20 9.18 0.40 16.17
CA LEU A 20 8.85 0.08 14.78
C LEU A 20 7.45 0.57 14.41
N GLY A 21 6.44 0.22 15.21
CA GLY A 21 5.06 0.63 14.97
C GLY A 21 4.89 2.14 14.98
N GLY A 22 5.55 2.85 15.90
CA GLY A 22 5.53 4.32 15.96
C GLY A 22 6.16 4.97 14.74
N MET A 23 7.36 4.51 14.35
CA MET A 23 8.08 5.02 13.18
C MET A 23 7.31 4.74 11.87
N VAL A 24 6.89 3.49 11.67
CA VAL A 24 6.14 3.09 10.47
C VAL A 24 4.78 3.76 10.42
N GLY A 25 4.08 3.87 11.57
CA GLY A 25 2.81 4.58 11.67
C GLY A 25 2.94 6.06 11.32
N PHE A 26 4.00 6.73 11.79
CA PHE A 26 4.28 8.12 11.45
C PHE A 26 4.56 8.30 9.96
N LEU A 27 5.48 7.52 9.39
CA LEU A 27 5.80 7.56 7.96
C LEU A 27 4.57 7.25 7.10
N SER A 28 3.83 6.22 7.46
CA SER A 28 2.59 5.85 6.79
C SER A 28 1.54 6.96 6.84
N GLY A 29 1.41 7.65 7.99
CA GLY A 29 0.50 8.78 8.13
C GLY A 29 0.86 9.94 7.20
N MET A 30 2.16 10.20 7.02
CA MET A 30 2.64 11.23 6.07
C MET A 30 2.35 10.86 4.61
N PHE A 31 2.56 9.59 4.23
CA PHE A 31 2.36 9.14 2.86
C PHE A 31 0.89 8.79 2.54
N GLY A 32 0.05 8.54 3.55
CA GLY A 32 -1.34 8.14 3.38
C GLY A 32 -1.53 6.72 2.82
N VAL A 33 -0.50 5.87 2.87
CA VAL A 33 -0.47 4.54 2.20
C VAL A 33 -0.95 3.40 3.12
N GLY A 34 -1.15 3.65 4.41
CA GLY A 34 -1.80 2.68 5.32
C GLY A 34 -0.88 1.63 5.97
N GLY A 35 0.43 1.85 6.04
CA GLY A 35 1.36 1.21 6.99
C GLY A 35 1.79 -0.21 6.65
N GLY A 36 0.87 -1.02 6.15
CA GLY A 36 1.09 -2.44 5.90
C GLY A 36 2.18 -2.73 4.87
N PHE A 37 2.44 -1.81 3.94
CA PHE A 37 3.49 -2.01 2.93
C PHE A 37 4.92 -2.00 3.52
N LEU A 38 5.13 -1.33 4.66
CA LEU A 38 6.42 -1.30 5.36
C LEU A 38 6.43 -2.24 6.56
N MET A 39 5.33 -2.29 7.32
CA MET A 39 5.30 -3.06 8.56
C MET A 39 5.34 -4.57 8.30
N THR A 40 4.62 -5.07 7.28
CA THR A 40 4.63 -6.49 6.93
C THR A 40 6.04 -7.03 6.62
N PRO A 41 6.83 -6.43 5.72
CA PRO A 41 8.19 -6.91 5.44
C PRO A 41 9.14 -6.73 6.63
N LEU A 42 8.96 -5.69 7.45
CA LEU A 42 9.76 -5.51 8.68
C LEU A 42 9.48 -6.61 9.70
N LEU A 43 8.21 -6.99 9.88
CA LEU A 43 7.82 -8.11 10.75
C LEU A 43 8.38 -9.45 10.24
N ILE A 44 8.32 -9.68 8.93
CA ILE A 44 8.91 -10.86 8.31
C ILE A 44 10.43 -10.89 8.50
N PHE A 45 11.11 -9.74 8.36
CA PHE A 45 12.55 -9.62 8.54
C PHE A 45 13.02 -9.95 9.96
N ILE A 46 12.22 -9.61 10.97
CA ILE A 46 12.51 -9.95 12.37
C ILE A 46 12.08 -11.38 12.75
N GLY A 47 11.65 -12.18 11.75
CA GLY A 47 11.38 -13.60 11.87
C GLY A 47 9.90 -13.98 11.94
N VAL A 48 8.96 -13.02 12.01
CA VAL A 48 7.52 -13.32 12.14
C VAL A 48 7.04 -14.08 10.89
N PRO A 49 6.30 -15.19 11.03
CA PRO A 49 5.84 -15.95 9.88
C PRO A 49 4.98 -15.08 8.94
N PRO A 50 5.14 -15.17 7.61
CA PRO A 50 4.44 -14.28 6.68
C PRO A 50 2.92 -14.30 6.81
N ALA A 51 2.33 -15.47 7.09
CA ALA A 51 0.89 -15.59 7.32
C ALA A 51 0.40 -14.76 8.52
N VAL A 52 1.19 -14.73 9.60
CA VAL A 52 0.86 -13.99 10.83
C VAL A 52 1.07 -12.49 10.64
N ALA A 53 2.17 -12.11 9.98
CA ALA A 53 2.46 -10.72 9.65
C ALA A 53 1.34 -10.12 8.77
N VAL A 54 0.99 -10.78 7.66
CA VAL A 54 -0.07 -10.31 6.74
C VAL A 54 -1.43 -10.27 7.44
N GLY A 55 -1.77 -11.28 8.23
CA GLY A 55 -3.05 -11.33 8.95
C GLY A 55 -3.21 -10.23 10.00
N THR A 56 -2.14 -9.90 10.72
CA THR A 56 -2.13 -8.82 11.72
C THR A 56 -2.26 -7.45 11.04
N GLU A 57 -1.50 -7.24 9.97
CA GLU A 57 -1.49 -5.98 9.22
C GLU A 57 -2.81 -5.70 8.50
N ALA A 58 -3.51 -6.72 8.00
CA ALA A 58 -4.82 -6.54 7.38
C ALA A 58 -5.80 -5.80 8.31
N ASN A 59 -5.84 -6.18 9.59
CA ASN A 59 -6.71 -5.53 10.57
C ASN A 59 -6.28 -4.07 10.84
N GLN A 60 -4.98 -3.82 10.93
CA GLN A 60 -4.44 -2.47 11.12
C GLN A 60 -4.75 -1.56 9.93
N VAL A 61 -4.58 -2.06 8.70
CA VAL A 61 -4.90 -1.35 7.47
C VAL A 61 -6.39 -1.01 7.41
N VAL A 62 -7.28 -1.92 7.80
CA VAL A 62 -8.72 -1.67 7.88
C VAL A 62 -9.01 -0.51 8.84
N ALA A 63 -8.45 -0.54 10.06
CA ALA A 63 -8.66 0.52 11.04
C ALA A 63 -8.18 1.90 10.51
N ALA A 64 -6.99 1.96 9.93
CA ALA A 64 -6.44 3.18 9.34
C ALA A 64 -7.28 3.67 8.13
N SER A 65 -7.70 2.75 7.27
CA SER A 65 -8.47 3.04 6.06
C SER A 65 -9.87 3.56 6.38
N VAL A 66 -10.56 2.96 7.36
CA VAL A 66 -11.88 3.43 7.81
C VAL A 66 -11.78 4.83 8.42
N SER A 67 -10.77 5.06 9.26
CA SER A 67 -10.52 6.39 9.85
C SER A 67 -10.28 7.46 8.77
N GLY A 68 -9.40 7.16 7.81
CA GLY A 68 -9.12 8.06 6.68
C GLY A 68 -10.35 8.29 5.80
N ALA A 69 -11.06 7.22 5.44
CA ALA A 69 -12.27 7.29 4.63
C ALA A 69 -13.34 8.15 5.30
N LEU A 70 -13.56 8.00 6.60
CA LEU A 70 -14.51 8.82 7.35
C LEU A 70 -14.12 10.31 7.36
N ALA A 71 -12.83 10.61 7.54
CA ALA A 71 -12.33 11.98 7.50
C ALA A 71 -12.54 12.63 6.11
N HIS A 72 -12.27 11.89 5.03
CA HIS A 72 -12.51 12.35 3.66
C HIS A 72 -13.99 12.42 3.29
N TRP A 73 -14.81 11.53 3.86
CA TRP A 73 -16.26 11.52 3.67
C TRP A 73 -16.89 12.80 4.22
N ARG A 74 -16.51 13.22 5.43
CA ARG A 74 -16.98 14.47 6.04
C ARG A 74 -16.61 15.71 5.20
N ARG A 75 -15.54 15.64 4.40
CA ARG A 75 -15.10 16.71 3.49
C ARG A 75 -15.75 16.64 2.11
N GLY A 76 -16.64 15.67 1.85
CA GLY A 76 -17.32 15.51 0.56
C GLY A 76 -16.43 15.04 -0.59
N ASN A 77 -15.24 14.52 -0.28
CA ASN A 77 -14.21 14.15 -1.26
C ASN A 77 -14.26 12.68 -1.71
N VAL A 78 -15.23 11.90 -1.22
CA VAL A 78 -15.33 10.46 -1.51
C VAL A 78 -16.19 10.22 -2.75
N ASP A 79 -15.63 9.55 -3.75
CA ASP A 79 -16.36 9.04 -4.91
C ASP A 79 -16.70 7.56 -4.69
N ILE A 80 -17.94 7.30 -4.26
CA ILE A 80 -18.42 5.93 -3.94
C ILE A 80 -18.34 5.01 -5.15
N ARG A 81 -18.60 5.54 -6.36
CA ARG A 81 -18.55 4.73 -7.58
C ARG A 81 -17.12 4.26 -7.86
N MET A 82 -16.13 5.14 -7.67
CA MET A 82 -14.72 4.76 -7.74
C MET A 82 -14.35 3.75 -6.66
N GLY A 83 -14.83 3.97 -5.43
CA GLY A 83 -14.62 3.03 -4.32
C GLY A 83 -15.12 1.63 -4.62
N VAL A 84 -16.32 1.48 -5.20
CA VAL A 84 -16.88 0.16 -5.55
C VAL A 84 -16.07 -0.53 -6.64
N VAL A 85 -15.64 0.18 -7.68
CA VAL A 85 -14.79 -0.40 -8.75
C VAL A 85 -13.48 -0.92 -8.16
N LEU A 86 -12.81 -0.11 -7.33
CA LEU A 86 -11.58 -0.51 -6.64
C LEU A 86 -11.81 -1.67 -5.67
N MET A 87 -12.95 -1.72 -4.99
CA MET A 87 -13.31 -2.80 -4.08
C MET A 87 -13.47 -4.13 -4.83
N ILE A 88 -14.16 -4.13 -5.99
CA ILE A 88 -14.34 -5.34 -6.80
C ILE A 88 -12.98 -5.84 -7.33
N GLY A 89 -12.16 -4.94 -7.89
CA GLY A 89 -10.82 -5.29 -8.37
C GLY A 89 -9.93 -5.82 -7.23
N GLY A 90 -9.98 -5.18 -6.07
CA GLY A 90 -9.27 -5.61 -4.87
C GLY A 90 -9.72 -6.97 -4.37
N PHE A 91 -11.04 -7.24 -4.35
CA PHE A 91 -11.60 -8.53 -3.91
C PHE A 91 -11.19 -9.68 -4.84
N ILE A 92 -11.26 -9.47 -6.15
CA ILE A 92 -10.83 -10.47 -7.14
C ILE A 92 -9.31 -10.70 -7.00
N GLY A 93 -8.53 -9.63 -6.95
CA GLY A 93 -7.07 -9.70 -6.82
C GLY A 93 -6.62 -10.38 -5.51
N SER A 94 -7.26 -10.08 -4.38
CA SER A 94 -6.94 -10.70 -3.10
C SER A 94 -7.31 -12.18 -3.08
N THR A 95 -8.45 -12.55 -3.67
CA THR A 95 -8.88 -13.95 -3.75
C THR A 95 -7.91 -14.78 -4.56
N LEU A 96 -7.51 -14.30 -5.74
CA LEU A 96 -6.48 -14.93 -6.57
C LEU A 96 -5.12 -14.98 -5.86
N GLY A 97 -4.76 -13.91 -5.15
CA GLY A 97 -3.54 -13.83 -4.35
C GLY A 97 -3.49 -14.88 -3.22
N VAL A 98 -4.60 -15.10 -2.53
CA VAL A 98 -4.71 -16.16 -1.51
C VAL A 98 -4.55 -17.53 -2.13
N SER A 99 -5.21 -17.81 -3.25
CA SER A 99 -5.06 -19.10 -3.96
C SER A 99 -3.59 -19.34 -4.36
N LEU A 100 -2.93 -18.32 -4.92
CA LEU A 100 -1.51 -18.37 -5.26
C LEU A 100 -0.62 -18.55 -4.02
N PHE A 101 -0.93 -17.90 -2.91
CA PHE A 101 -0.21 -18.03 -1.65
C PHE A 101 -0.26 -19.48 -1.13
N THR A 102 -1.43 -20.12 -1.12
CA THR A 102 -1.56 -21.54 -0.75
C THR A 102 -0.78 -22.46 -1.67
N PHE A 103 -0.84 -22.23 -2.98
CA PHE A 103 -0.08 -23.02 -3.95
C PHE A 103 1.44 -22.91 -3.74
N LEU A 104 1.95 -21.69 -3.54
CA LEU A 104 3.36 -21.44 -3.23
C LEU A 104 3.79 -22.02 -1.88
N ARG A 105 2.87 -22.06 -0.91
CA ARG A 105 3.08 -22.69 0.40
C ARG A 105 3.30 -24.19 0.26
N GLU A 106 2.47 -24.87 -0.54
CA GLU A 106 2.57 -26.31 -0.77
C GLU A 106 3.89 -26.71 -1.43
N ILE A 107 4.44 -25.85 -2.29
CA ILE A 107 5.74 -26.07 -2.96
C ILE A 107 6.92 -25.72 -2.02
N GLY A 108 6.66 -25.12 -0.86
CA GLY A 108 7.69 -24.73 0.11
C GLY A 108 8.54 -23.52 -0.32
N GLN A 109 8.14 -22.79 -1.36
CA GLN A 109 8.88 -21.63 -1.89
C GLN A 109 8.33 -20.28 -1.43
N ILE A 110 7.37 -20.29 -0.50
CA ILE A 110 6.62 -19.10 -0.13
C ILE A 110 7.49 -17.98 0.44
N ASP A 111 8.42 -18.30 1.33
CA ASP A 111 9.28 -17.30 1.97
C ASP A 111 10.20 -16.62 0.94
N PHE A 112 10.73 -17.40 -0.01
CA PHE A 112 11.55 -16.88 -1.11
C PHE A 112 10.74 -15.97 -2.03
N VAL A 113 9.56 -16.40 -2.46
CA VAL A 113 8.71 -15.62 -3.37
C VAL A 113 8.24 -14.33 -2.71
N ILE A 114 7.86 -14.38 -1.44
CA ILE A 114 7.47 -13.20 -0.66
C ILE A 114 8.66 -12.23 -0.52
N ALA A 115 9.85 -12.73 -0.17
CA ALA A 115 11.04 -11.90 -0.05
C ALA A 115 11.38 -11.18 -1.36
N VAL A 116 11.43 -11.91 -2.49
CA VAL A 116 11.70 -11.33 -3.81
C VAL A 116 10.62 -10.33 -4.21
N SER A 117 9.35 -10.66 -3.98
CA SER A 117 8.22 -9.78 -4.30
C SER A 117 8.28 -8.47 -3.51
N TYR A 118 8.59 -8.52 -2.20
CA TYR A 118 8.77 -7.32 -1.38
C TYR A 118 9.98 -6.50 -1.80
N VAL A 119 11.12 -7.14 -2.09
CA VAL A 119 12.33 -6.43 -2.56
C VAL A 119 12.05 -5.70 -3.87
N LEU A 120 11.39 -6.36 -4.83
CA LEU A 120 11.01 -5.73 -6.09
C LEU A 120 10.00 -4.61 -5.88
N PHE A 121 8.94 -4.85 -5.12
CA PHE A 121 7.89 -3.87 -4.86
C PHE A 121 8.43 -2.63 -4.14
N LEU A 122 9.11 -2.81 -3.01
CA LEU A 122 9.70 -1.72 -2.24
C LEU A 122 10.85 -1.04 -2.99
N GLY A 123 11.64 -1.80 -3.74
CA GLY A 123 12.70 -1.26 -4.60
C GLY A 123 12.13 -0.31 -5.66
N ILE A 124 11.09 -0.75 -6.38
CA ILE A 124 10.41 0.08 -7.39
C ILE A 124 9.80 1.32 -6.73
N VAL A 125 9.03 1.15 -5.66
CA VAL A 125 8.39 2.27 -4.94
C VAL A 125 9.45 3.25 -4.44
N GLY A 126 10.51 2.76 -3.79
CA GLY A 126 11.61 3.58 -3.27
C GLY A 126 12.32 4.36 -4.38
N VAL A 127 12.65 3.72 -5.49
CA VAL A 127 13.27 4.38 -6.66
C VAL A 127 12.34 5.44 -7.23
N LEU A 128 11.05 5.13 -7.42
CA LEU A 128 10.07 6.11 -7.91
C LEU A 128 9.96 7.33 -7.00
N MET A 129 9.95 7.12 -5.67
CA MET A 129 9.89 8.20 -4.69
C MET A 129 11.16 9.06 -4.67
N VAL A 130 12.35 8.45 -4.76
CA VAL A 130 13.62 9.17 -4.87
C VAL A 130 13.64 10.01 -6.14
N VAL A 131 13.26 9.42 -7.27
CA VAL A 131 13.23 10.11 -8.56
C VAL A 131 12.26 11.30 -8.54
N GLU A 132 11.05 11.14 -7.99
CA GLU A 132 10.10 12.26 -7.92
C GLU A 132 10.58 13.35 -6.94
N SER A 133 11.16 12.97 -5.80
CA SER A 133 11.72 13.91 -4.82
C SER A 133 12.88 14.72 -5.40
N VAL A 134 13.81 14.06 -6.10
CA VAL A 134 14.95 14.69 -6.76
C VAL A 134 14.47 15.63 -7.88
N ARG A 135 13.53 15.18 -8.73
CA ARG A 135 12.94 16.05 -9.77
C ARG A 135 12.18 17.24 -9.19
N ALA A 136 11.49 17.07 -8.06
CA ALA A 136 10.79 18.15 -7.39
C ALA A 136 11.78 19.17 -6.81
N TRP A 137 12.87 18.71 -6.20
CA TRP A 137 13.93 19.57 -5.67
C TRP A 137 14.63 20.39 -6.76
N PHE A 138 14.99 19.75 -7.88
CA PHE A 138 15.59 20.47 -9.02
C PHE A 138 14.61 21.49 -9.63
N ARG A 139 13.31 21.18 -9.70
CA ARG A 139 12.30 22.14 -10.18
C ARG A 139 12.09 23.31 -9.22
N SER A 140 12.16 23.09 -7.91
CA SER A 140 12.07 24.16 -6.91
C SER A 140 13.22 25.17 -7.02
N ARG A 141 14.35 24.81 -7.62
CA ARG A 141 15.50 25.71 -7.85
C ARG A 141 15.39 26.53 -9.14
N ASN A 142 14.47 26.20 -10.04
CA ASN A 142 14.24 26.93 -11.30
C ASN A 142 12.86 27.61 -11.29
N PRO A 143 12.77 28.93 -11.00
CA PRO A 143 11.51 29.69 -11.01
C PRO A 143 10.81 29.70 -12.38
N SER A 144 11.56 29.46 -13.46
CA SER A 144 11.12 29.48 -14.85
C SER A 144 10.70 28.12 -15.41
N ALA A 145 10.62 27.08 -14.57
CA ALA A 145 10.23 25.75 -15.03
C ALA A 145 8.77 25.77 -15.56
N PRO A 146 8.51 25.26 -16.78
CA PRO A 146 7.16 25.29 -17.35
C PRO A 146 6.19 24.52 -16.46
N ARG A 147 5.05 25.14 -16.13
CA ARG A 147 3.95 24.50 -15.38
C ARG A 147 3.55 23.22 -16.11
N ARG A 148 3.58 22.09 -15.40
CA ARG A 148 3.19 20.77 -15.93
C ARG A 148 1.80 20.89 -16.55
N LYS A 149 1.65 20.55 -17.83
CA LYS A 149 0.33 20.52 -18.48
C LYS A 149 -0.58 19.60 -17.64
N LEU A 150 -1.71 20.14 -17.19
CA LEU A 150 -2.67 19.50 -16.28
C LEU A 150 -3.30 18.22 -16.89
N HIS A 151 -3.31 18.14 -18.23
CA HIS A 151 -3.92 17.05 -18.98
C HIS A 151 -2.85 16.14 -19.57
N TYR A 152 -2.56 15.04 -18.86
CA TYR A 152 -1.90 13.88 -19.44
C TYR A 152 -2.95 13.03 -20.14
N HIS A 153 -2.92 12.95 -21.48
CA HIS A 153 -3.58 11.88 -22.20
C HIS A 153 -2.74 10.61 -22.03
N THR A 154 -3.00 9.87 -20.96
CA THR A 154 -2.41 8.54 -20.78
C THR A 154 -3.10 7.53 -21.70
N TRP A 155 -2.38 6.48 -22.10
CA TRP A 155 -2.90 5.33 -22.88
C TRP A 155 -4.14 4.68 -22.23
N LEU A 156 -4.29 4.83 -20.91
CA LEU A 156 -5.47 4.42 -20.13
C LEU A 156 -6.80 5.02 -20.63
N HIS A 157 -6.79 6.15 -21.34
CA HIS A 157 -8.00 6.70 -21.96
C HIS A 157 -8.46 5.92 -23.21
N GLY A 158 -7.66 4.99 -23.72
CA GLY A 158 -8.00 4.13 -24.86
C GLY A 158 -8.73 2.83 -24.48
N LEU A 159 -8.72 2.45 -23.20
CA LEU A 159 -9.30 1.19 -22.74
C LEU A 159 -10.85 1.18 -22.78
N PRO A 160 -11.48 0.02 -23.03
CA PRO A 160 -12.94 -0.14 -22.97
C PRO A 160 -13.47 0.10 -21.54
N PHE A 161 -14.79 0.27 -21.37
CA PHE A 161 -15.46 0.55 -20.08
C PHE A 161 -15.10 1.90 -19.41
N LYS A 162 -15.20 3.00 -20.15
CA LYS A 162 -15.04 4.36 -19.60
C LYS A 162 -16.18 4.70 -18.65
N MET A 163 -15.85 5.04 -17.41
CA MET A 163 -16.80 5.52 -16.41
C MET A 163 -16.51 6.96 -16.02
N ARG A 164 -17.56 7.71 -15.72
CA ARG A 164 -17.46 9.08 -15.18
C ARG A 164 -17.58 9.04 -13.66
N PHE A 165 -16.51 9.45 -12.99
CA PHE A 165 -16.41 9.63 -11.54
C PHE A 165 -16.71 11.10 -11.23
N ARG A 166 -17.93 11.36 -10.74
CA ARG A 166 -18.50 12.71 -10.62
C ARG A 166 -17.83 13.53 -9.53
N ARG A 167 -17.47 12.92 -8.41
CA ARG A 167 -16.84 13.61 -7.27
C ARG A 167 -15.35 13.83 -7.53
N SER A 168 -14.70 12.88 -8.18
CA SER A 168 -13.27 12.98 -8.56
C SER A 168 -13.02 13.77 -9.85
N LYS A 169 -14.07 14.15 -10.60
CA LYS A 169 -14.00 14.81 -11.92
C LYS A 169 -13.15 14.04 -12.95
N LEU A 170 -13.13 12.70 -12.86
CA LEU A 170 -12.35 11.83 -13.75
C LEU A 170 -13.25 11.11 -14.76
N TYR A 171 -12.73 10.95 -15.97
CA TYR A 171 -13.31 10.12 -17.02
C TYR A 171 -12.24 9.15 -17.54
N ILE A 172 -12.18 7.98 -16.92
CA ILE A 172 -11.15 6.96 -17.14
C ILE A 172 -11.82 5.59 -17.23
N SER A 173 -11.12 4.61 -17.81
CA SER A 173 -11.58 3.22 -17.83
C SER A 173 -11.70 2.68 -16.41
N ALA A 174 -12.70 1.81 -16.19
CA ALA A 174 -12.92 1.10 -14.94
C ALA A 174 -12.20 -0.26 -14.86
N LEU A 175 -11.44 -0.62 -15.90
CA LEU A 175 -10.56 -1.79 -15.96
C LEU A 175 -9.16 -1.47 -15.42
#